data_AF-A0A3M2A7Q4-F1
#
_entry.id   AF-A0A3M2A7Q4-F1
#
_cell.length_a   1.000
_cell.length_b   1.000
_cell.length_c   1.000
_cell.angle_alpha   90.00
_cell.angle_beta   90.00
_cell.angle_gamma   90.00
#
_symmetry.space_group_name_H-M   'P 1'
#
loop_
_entity.id
_entity.type
_entity.pdbx_description
1 polymer ?
#
loop_
_entity_poly.entity_id
_entity_poly.type
_entity_poly.pdbx_seq_one_letter_code
_entity_poly.pdbx_strand_id
1 'polypeptide(L)'
;MDAAMEDPRRAALARADALLGKRGPLSARECHELADLTPLVPGRSRAVAGKLGAQADAAAVPALLELPRGIAGVVEGLIRAVRNGVARIRHDGSEAPRGLVLLVPRSRARVFPKVLARLAIAFEGAVEVLTVGSRTYYRVAVLEGAGTLAGKVARVARDLEWLVPRALEIEGTELWIHGFRMARGRRDRALGRHFVDAFVRYAATRTEPSGRPAP
;
A
#
# COMPACT_ATOMS: atom_id res chain seq x y z
N MET A 1 -29.27 22.35 -36.11
CA MET A 1 -27.80 22.25 -35.96
C MET A 1 -27.55 21.31 -34.81
N ASP A 2 -27.54 20.02 -35.10
CA ASP A 2 -27.21 18.98 -34.14
C ASP A 2 -25.72 19.05 -33.87
N ALA A 3 -25.35 19.45 -32.65
CA ALA A 3 -24.02 19.17 -32.13
C ALA A 3 -23.87 17.66 -32.16
N ALA A 4 -23.06 17.15 -33.10
CA ALA A 4 -22.61 15.77 -33.08
C ALA A 4 -22.00 15.53 -31.70
N MET A 5 -22.75 14.85 -30.83
CA MET A 5 -22.28 14.44 -29.51
C MET A 5 -21.04 13.58 -29.74
N GLU A 6 -19.88 14.17 -29.51
CA GLU A 6 -18.60 13.51 -29.66
C GLU A 6 -18.63 12.26 -28.78
N ASP A 7 -18.40 11.08 -29.39
CA ASP A 7 -18.47 9.80 -28.69
C ASP A 7 -17.59 9.86 -27.42
N PRO A 8 -18.18 9.79 -26.22
CA PRO A 8 -17.44 9.92 -24.97
C PRO A 8 -16.28 8.91 -24.85
N ARG A 9 -16.40 7.74 -25.49
CA ARG A 9 -15.32 6.73 -25.50
C ARG A 9 -14.15 7.15 -26.38
N ARG A 10 -14.42 7.80 -27.51
CA ARG A 10 -13.38 8.31 -28.41
C ARG A 10 -12.61 9.45 -27.75
N ALA A 11 -13.31 10.37 -27.08
CA ALA A 11 -12.69 11.44 -26.30
C ALA A 11 -11.84 10.88 -25.14
N ALA A 12 -12.38 9.90 -24.40
CA ALA A 12 -11.65 9.21 -23.32
C ALA A 12 -10.38 8.50 -23.82
N LEU A 13 -10.44 7.83 -24.97
CA LEU A 13 -9.29 7.16 -25.59
C LEU A 13 -8.21 8.15 -26.01
N ALA A 14 -8.59 9.23 -26.71
CA ALA A 14 -7.64 10.26 -27.11
C ALA A 14 -6.95 10.90 -25.89
N ARG A 15 -7.72 11.13 -24.82
CA ARG A 15 -7.17 11.69 -23.58
C ARG A 15 -6.23 10.72 -22.86
N ALA A 16 -6.61 9.45 -22.75
CA ALA A 16 -5.75 8.42 -22.16
C ALA A 16 -4.45 8.26 -22.95
N ASP A 17 -4.53 8.21 -24.28
CA ASP A 17 -3.35 8.07 -25.15
C ASP A 17 -2.42 9.29 -25.03
N ALA A 18 -2.96 10.51 -24.90
CA ALA A 18 -2.16 11.71 -24.64
C ALA A 18 -1.39 11.65 -23.31
N LEU A 19 -2.05 11.19 -22.23
CA LEU A 19 -1.43 11.02 -20.91
C LEU A 19 -0.38 9.89 -20.91
N LEU A 20 -0.66 8.78 -21.58
CA LEU A 20 0.28 7.67 -21.74
C LEU A 20 1.52 8.08 -22.55
N GLY A 21 1.33 8.91 -23.58
CA GLY A 21 2.40 9.43 -24.44
C GLY A 21 3.24 10.55 -23.83
N LYS A 22 2.80 11.16 -22.72
CA LYS A 22 3.53 12.25 -22.06
C LYS A 22 4.92 11.78 -21.60
N ARG A 23 5.95 12.52 -22.03
CA ARG A 23 7.34 12.32 -21.56
C ARG A 23 7.47 12.90 -20.15
N GLY A 24 7.98 12.09 -19.21
CA GLY A 24 8.13 12.48 -17.79
C GLY A 24 7.03 11.96 -16.86
N PRO A 25 7.12 12.32 -15.56
CA PRO A 25 6.13 11.94 -14.56
C PRO A 25 4.79 12.64 -14.78
N LEU A 26 3.72 11.98 -14.38
CA LEU A 26 2.39 12.57 -14.35
C LEU A 26 2.23 13.26 -13.00
N SER A 27 1.55 14.40 -12.98
CA SER A 27 1.09 15.02 -11.73
C SER A 27 0.03 14.15 -11.05
N ALA A 28 -0.24 14.38 -9.76
CA ALA A 28 -1.30 13.68 -9.03
C ALA A 28 -2.66 13.78 -9.73
N ARG A 29 -3.00 14.95 -10.27
CA ARG A 29 -4.23 15.15 -11.05
C ARG A 29 -4.27 14.27 -12.30
N GLU A 30 -3.16 14.18 -13.02
CA GLU A 30 -3.06 13.36 -14.23
C GLU A 30 -3.05 11.86 -13.92
N CYS A 31 -2.49 11.44 -12.78
CA CYS A 31 -2.55 10.05 -12.32
C CYS A 31 -4.00 9.63 -12.04
N HIS A 32 -4.75 10.45 -11.28
CA HIS A 32 -6.17 10.19 -11.01
C HIS A 32 -7.01 10.23 -12.28
N GLU A 33 -6.79 11.22 -13.15
CA GLU A 33 -7.48 11.29 -14.44
C GLU A 33 -7.25 10.01 -15.28
N LEU A 34 -6.03 9.48 -15.30
CA LEU A 34 -5.74 8.24 -16.01
C LEU A 34 -6.44 7.01 -15.39
N ALA A 35 -6.58 6.98 -14.06
CA ALA A 35 -7.34 5.94 -13.37
C ALA A 35 -8.84 6.03 -13.70
N ASP A 36 -9.43 7.23 -13.68
CA ASP A 36 -10.83 7.49 -14.00
C ASP A 36 -11.19 7.14 -15.45
N LEU A 37 -10.25 7.33 -16.38
CA LEU A 37 -10.44 6.96 -17.79
C LEU A 37 -10.40 5.45 -18.01
N THR A 38 -9.73 4.68 -17.14
CA THR A 38 -9.45 3.26 -17.37
C THR A 38 -10.70 2.40 -17.63
N PRO A 39 -11.82 2.54 -16.88
CA PRO A 39 -13.06 1.80 -17.15
C PRO A 39 -13.66 2.09 -18.55
N LEU A 40 -13.38 3.25 -19.13
CA LEU A 40 -13.88 3.66 -20.44
C LEU A 40 -13.00 3.14 -21.59
N VAL A 41 -11.73 2.81 -21.30
CA VAL A 41 -10.74 2.37 -22.28
C VAL A 41 -10.03 1.07 -21.85
N PRO A 42 -10.75 -0.06 -21.70
CA PRO A 42 -10.19 -1.30 -21.16
C PRO A 42 -9.00 -1.87 -21.96
N GLY A 43 -8.90 -1.54 -23.26
CA GLY A 43 -7.75 -1.88 -24.10
C GLY A 43 -6.43 -1.20 -23.69
N ARG A 44 -6.48 -0.19 -22.81
CA ARG A 44 -5.31 0.53 -22.30
C ARG A 44 -4.94 0.18 -20.85
N SER A 45 -5.74 -0.62 -20.15
CA SER A 45 -5.55 -0.91 -18.70
C SER A 45 -4.13 -1.33 -18.33
N ARG A 46 -3.50 -2.21 -19.13
CA ARG A 46 -2.11 -2.65 -18.89
C ARG A 46 -1.09 -1.52 -19.08
N ALA A 47 -1.30 -0.67 -20.10
CA ALA A 47 -0.44 0.48 -20.35
C ALA A 47 -0.56 1.53 -19.23
N VAL A 48 -1.79 1.75 -18.74
CA VAL A 48 -2.06 2.61 -17.58
C VAL A 48 -1.34 2.10 -16.34
N ALA A 49 -1.53 0.83 -15.98
CA ALA A 49 -0.85 0.23 -14.83
C ALA A 49 0.68 0.28 -14.98
N GLY A 50 1.20 0.03 -16.18
CA GLY A 50 2.62 0.14 -16.48
C GLY A 50 3.17 1.56 -16.33
N LYS A 51 2.46 2.56 -16.84
CA LYS A 51 2.84 3.98 -16.73
C LYS A 51 2.88 4.44 -15.28
N LEU A 52 1.80 4.20 -14.53
CA LEU A 52 1.73 4.57 -13.11
C LEU A 52 2.77 3.81 -12.28
N GLY A 53 2.88 2.50 -12.49
CA GLY A 53 3.87 1.66 -11.79
C GLY A 53 5.33 2.03 -12.11
N ALA A 54 5.61 2.63 -13.25
CA ALA A 54 6.95 3.09 -13.61
C ALA A 54 7.42 4.32 -12.81
N GLN A 55 6.48 5.18 -12.39
CA GLN A 55 6.80 6.43 -11.70
C GLN A 55 7.30 6.19 -10.29
N ALA A 56 6.70 5.20 -9.60
CA ALA A 56 7.03 4.85 -8.22
C ALA A 56 7.13 6.10 -7.32
N ASP A 57 6.12 6.96 -7.38
CA ASP A 57 5.99 8.17 -6.58
C ASP A 57 4.67 8.18 -5.78
N ALA A 58 4.54 9.14 -4.86
CA ALA A 58 3.40 9.23 -3.95
C ALA A 58 2.08 9.57 -4.67
N ALA A 59 2.14 10.17 -5.86
CA ALA A 59 0.99 10.56 -6.66
C ALA A 59 0.42 9.37 -7.46
N ALA A 60 1.27 8.43 -7.86
CA ALA A 60 0.88 7.25 -8.64
C ALA A 60 0.23 6.14 -7.80
N VAL A 61 0.61 5.99 -6.52
CA VAL A 61 0.11 4.90 -5.67
C VAL A 61 -1.41 4.96 -5.44
N PRO A 62 -2.03 6.11 -5.10
CA PRO A 62 -3.48 6.22 -5.01
C PRO A 62 -4.20 5.79 -6.29
N ALA A 63 -3.73 6.30 -7.45
CA ALA A 63 -4.29 5.94 -8.75
C ALA A 63 -4.18 4.43 -9.04
N LEU A 64 -3.06 3.78 -8.72
CA LEU A 64 -2.91 2.33 -8.83
C LEU A 64 -3.89 1.56 -7.92
N LEU A 65 -4.18 2.06 -6.72
CA LEU A 65 -5.12 1.45 -5.78
C LEU A 65 -6.59 1.62 -6.20
N GLU A 66 -6.89 2.63 -7.01
CA GLU A 66 -8.22 2.92 -7.58
C GLU A 66 -8.53 2.09 -8.83
N LEU A 67 -7.50 1.57 -9.52
CA LEU A 67 -7.69 0.75 -10.72
C LEU A 67 -8.50 -0.52 -10.44
N PRO A 68 -9.30 -0.99 -11.43
CA PRO A 68 -9.99 -2.27 -11.34
C PRO A 68 -9.06 -3.43 -10.95
N ARG A 69 -9.54 -4.31 -10.07
CA ARG A 69 -8.81 -5.50 -9.64
C ARG A 69 -8.55 -6.44 -10.84
N GLY A 70 -7.40 -7.09 -10.84
CA GLY A 70 -7.02 -8.07 -11.86
C GLY A 70 -6.34 -7.48 -13.10
N ILE A 71 -6.16 -6.16 -13.18
CA ILE A 71 -5.32 -5.54 -14.21
C ILE A 71 -3.86 -5.95 -13.98
N ALA A 72 -3.26 -6.59 -14.98
CA ALA A 72 -1.85 -6.97 -14.97
C ALA A 72 -0.96 -5.73 -14.84
N GLY A 73 0.04 -5.76 -13.95
CA GLY A 73 0.97 -4.66 -13.70
C GLY A 73 0.65 -3.81 -12.46
N VAL A 74 -0.58 -3.86 -11.94
CA VAL A 74 -0.96 -3.06 -10.76
C VAL A 74 -0.19 -3.50 -9.52
N VAL A 75 -0.17 -4.80 -9.24
CA VAL A 75 0.51 -5.36 -8.06
C VAL A 75 2.02 -5.13 -8.15
N GLU A 76 2.61 -5.29 -9.34
CA GLU A 76 4.02 -5.04 -9.59
C GLU A 76 4.39 -3.56 -9.37
N GLY A 77 3.53 -2.64 -9.80
CA GLY A 77 3.68 -1.20 -9.56
C GLY A 77 3.64 -0.87 -8.06
N LEU A 78 2.68 -1.43 -7.32
CA LEU A 78 2.58 -1.23 -5.87
C LEU A 78 3.78 -1.85 -5.12
N ILE A 79 4.22 -3.05 -5.51
CA ILE A 79 5.43 -3.69 -4.94
C ILE A 79 6.66 -2.81 -5.20
N ARG A 80 6.80 -2.25 -6.41
CA ARG A 80 7.89 -1.32 -6.73
C ARG A 80 7.83 -0.07 -5.85
N ALA A 81 6.66 0.52 -5.67
CA ALA A 81 6.49 1.69 -4.79
C ALA A 81 6.89 1.37 -3.34
N VAL A 82 6.50 0.20 -2.81
CA VAL A 82 6.93 -0.25 -1.48
C VAL A 82 8.45 -0.42 -1.42
N ARG A 83 9.06 -1.11 -2.40
CA ARG A 83 10.52 -1.33 -2.43
C ARG A 83 11.32 -0.03 -2.50
N ASN A 84 10.77 1.00 -3.15
CA ASN A 84 11.38 2.32 -3.25
C ASN A 84 11.07 3.22 -2.04
N GLY A 85 10.31 2.75 -1.04
CA GLY A 85 9.99 3.52 0.15
C GLY A 85 9.07 4.71 -0.11
N VAL A 86 8.20 4.62 -1.12
CA VAL A 86 7.24 5.67 -1.43
C VAL A 86 6.27 5.84 -0.28
N ALA A 87 6.25 7.03 0.31
CA ALA A 87 5.38 7.38 1.42
C ALA A 87 4.19 8.21 0.96
N ARG A 88 3.04 7.99 1.60
CA ARG A 88 1.84 8.79 1.36
C ARG A 88 2.05 10.21 1.85
N ILE A 89 1.69 11.20 1.02
CA ILE A 89 1.58 12.60 1.46
C ILE A 89 0.26 12.76 2.22
N ARG A 90 0.35 13.31 3.43
CA ARG A 90 -0.79 13.61 4.31
C ARG A 90 -1.47 14.92 3.90
N HIS A 91 -2.64 15.19 4.48
CA HIS A 91 -3.40 16.41 4.19
C HIS A 91 -2.66 17.71 4.56
N ASP A 92 -1.74 17.63 5.52
CA ASP A 92 -0.87 18.73 5.94
C ASP A 92 0.39 18.89 5.06
N GLY A 93 0.53 18.10 3.99
CA GLY A 93 1.68 18.09 3.11
C GLY A 93 2.89 17.28 3.61
N SER A 94 2.83 16.74 4.83
CA SER A 94 3.91 15.93 5.39
C SER A 94 3.89 14.49 4.85
N GLU A 95 5.05 13.84 4.82
CA GLU A 95 5.12 12.41 4.52
C GLU A 95 4.59 11.59 5.70
N ALA A 96 3.83 10.54 5.40
CA ALA A 96 3.49 9.53 6.38
C ALA A 96 4.76 8.77 6.82
N PRO A 97 4.85 8.35 8.10
CA PRO A 97 5.94 7.52 8.58
C PRO A 97 6.10 6.28 7.70
N ARG A 98 7.34 6.02 7.28
CA ARG A 98 7.66 4.82 6.55
C ARG A 98 7.72 3.65 7.53
N GLY A 99 7.09 2.55 7.14
CA GLY A 99 6.93 1.42 8.01
C GLY A 99 5.78 0.54 7.58
N LEU A 100 5.56 -0.51 8.35
CA LEU A 100 4.45 -1.43 8.21
C LEU A 100 3.57 -1.35 9.45
N VAL A 101 2.26 -1.28 9.24
CA VAL A 101 1.25 -1.34 10.29
C VAL A 101 0.26 -2.45 9.94
N LEU A 102 -0.01 -3.31 10.91
CA LEU A 102 -1.04 -4.33 10.79
C LEU A 102 -2.15 -4.02 11.80
N LEU A 103 -3.36 -3.82 11.29
CA LEU A 103 -4.54 -3.49 12.08
C LEU A 103 -5.51 -4.66 12.03
N VAL A 104 -5.72 -5.34 13.15
CA VAL A 104 -6.57 -6.54 13.24
C VAL A 104 -7.79 -6.22 14.10
N PRO A 105 -9.03 -6.25 13.57
CA PRO A 105 -10.20 -6.02 14.39
C PRO A 105 -10.40 -7.16 15.39
N ARG A 106 -10.99 -6.84 16.54
CA ARG A 106 -11.54 -7.85 17.45
C ARG A 106 -12.51 -8.73 16.66
N SER A 107 -12.30 -10.03 16.72
CA SER A 107 -13.05 -10.98 15.91
C SER A 107 -13.38 -12.25 16.68
N ARG A 108 -14.43 -12.94 16.23
CA ARG A 108 -14.80 -14.29 16.68
C ARG A 108 -14.19 -15.39 15.79
N ALA A 109 -13.42 -15.03 14.76
CA ALA A 109 -12.78 -15.99 13.89
C ALA A 109 -11.86 -16.94 14.69
N ARG A 110 -11.89 -18.25 14.38
CA ARG A 110 -11.10 -19.27 15.09
C ARG A 110 -9.60 -18.97 15.13
N VAL A 111 -9.08 -18.32 14.08
CA VAL A 111 -7.66 -17.97 13.97
C VAL A 111 -7.26 -16.75 14.83
N PHE A 112 -8.23 -15.93 15.26
CA PHE A 112 -7.98 -14.65 15.95
C PHE A 112 -7.18 -14.80 17.25
N PRO A 113 -7.51 -15.70 18.20
CA PRO A 113 -6.71 -15.84 19.42
C PRO A 113 -5.24 -16.19 19.14
N LYS A 114 -4.99 -17.02 18.13
CA LYS A 114 -3.63 -17.41 17.73
C LYS A 114 -2.88 -16.25 17.08
N VAL A 115 -3.56 -15.46 16.25
CA VAL A 115 -2.99 -14.22 15.67
C VAL A 115 -2.64 -13.24 16.78
N LEU A 116 -3.55 -12.98 17.72
CA LEU A 116 -3.33 -12.03 18.80
C LEU A 116 -2.18 -12.45 19.72
N ALA A 117 -2.12 -13.72 20.12
CA ALA A 117 -1.02 -14.24 20.92
C ALA A 117 0.32 -14.10 20.19
N ARG A 118 0.36 -14.39 18.89
CA ARG A 118 1.59 -14.27 18.10
C ARG A 118 1.99 -12.81 17.87
N LEU A 119 1.04 -11.88 17.73
CA LEU A 119 1.31 -10.44 17.72
C LEU A 119 1.98 -9.99 19.02
N ALA A 120 1.44 -10.38 20.17
CA ALA A 120 2.00 -10.04 21.47
C ALA A 120 3.42 -10.56 21.64
N ILE A 121 3.71 -11.78 21.18
CA ILE A 121 5.06 -12.36 21.25
C ILE A 121 6.01 -11.66 20.28
N ALA A 122 5.63 -11.54 19.00
CA ALA A 122 6.50 -11.01 17.96
C ALA A 122 6.84 -9.52 18.16
N PHE A 123 5.93 -8.77 18.77
CA PHE A 123 6.10 -7.35 19.04
C PHE A 123 6.38 -7.04 20.52
N GLU A 124 6.80 -8.03 21.31
CA GLU A 124 7.22 -7.86 22.71
C GLU A 124 6.19 -7.08 23.56
N GLY A 125 4.90 -7.34 23.34
CA GLY A 125 3.81 -6.67 24.03
C GLY A 125 3.44 -5.28 23.51
N ALA A 126 4.12 -4.74 22.49
CA ALA A 126 3.80 -3.46 21.83
C ALA A 126 2.57 -3.52 20.92
N VAL A 127 1.56 -4.30 21.32
CA VAL A 127 0.25 -4.39 20.67
C VAL A 127 -0.63 -3.29 21.26
N GLU A 128 -0.95 -2.30 20.45
CA GLU A 128 -1.85 -1.24 20.85
C GLU A 128 -3.30 -1.65 20.66
N VAL A 129 -4.15 -1.29 21.61
CA VAL A 129 -5.60 -1.48 21.52
C VAL A 129 -6.23 -0.15 21.17
N LEU A 130 -6.90 -0.10 20.01
CA LEU A 130 -7.55 1.10 19.50
C LEU A 130 -9.05 0.90 19.46
N THR A 131 -9.81 1.92 19.86
CA THR A 131 -11.26 1.94 19.67
C THR A 131 -11.60 2.99 18.62
N VAL A 132 -12.13 2.55 17.48
CA VAL A 132 -12.54 3.42 16.37
C VAL A 132 -14.04 3.25 16.16
N GLY A 133 -14.82 4.25 16.56
CA GLY A 133 -16.27 4.12 16.67
C GLY A 133 -16.63 3.01 17.67
N SER A 134 -17.45 2.06 17.25
CA SER A 134 -17.86 0.90 18.06
C SER A 134 -16.94 -0.32 17.94
N ARG A 135 -15.83 -0.21 17.20
CA ARG A 135 -14.94 -1.35 16.90
C ARG A 135 -13.62 -1.24 17.63
N THR A 136 -13.23 -2.35 18.26
CA THR A 136 -11.90 -2.52 18.85
C THR A 136 -10.95 -3.13 17.82
N TYR A 137 -9.75 -2.58 17.71
CA TYR A 137 -8.67 -3.05 16.87
C TYR A 137 -7.40 -3.28 17.69
N TYR A 138 -6.61 -4.26 17.26
CA TYR A 138 -5.28 -4.54 17.75
C TYR A 138 -4.28 -4.12 16.67
N ARG A 139 -3.43 -3.14 17.00
CA ARG A 139 -2.45 -2.56 16.09
C ARG A 139 -1.06 -2.97 16.51
N VAL A 140 -0.26 -3.39 15.55
CA VAL A 140 1.20 -3.45 15.67
C VAL A 140 1.82 -2.62 14.56
N ALA A 141 3.00 -2.05 14.84
CA ALA A 141 3.70 -1.20 13.89
C ALA A 141 5.20 -1.46 13.94
N VAL A 142 5.85 -1.48 12.76
CA VAL A 142 7.29 -1.35 12.62
C VAL A 142 7.56 -0.10 11.80
N LEU A 143 7.97 0.97 12.47
CA LEU A 143 8.18 2.29 11.86
C LEU A 143 9.66 2.68 11.87
N GLU A 144 10.04 3.51 10.90
CA GLU A 144 11.25 4.33 10.99
C GLU A 144 11.20 5.24 12.23
N GLY A 145 12.37 5.58 12.77
CA GLY A 145 12.50 6.33 14.03
C GLY A 145 13.75 5.90 14.78
N ALA A 146 13.71 5.87 16.12
CA ALA A 146 14.87 5.50 16.94
C ALA A 146 15.40 4.09 16.60
N GLY A 147 16.69 3.98 16.27
CA GLY A 147 17.35 2.73 15.84
C GLY A 147 17.09 2.34 14.38
N THR A 148 17.75 1.29 13.90
CA THR A 148 17.70 0.91 12.47
C THR A 148 16.38 0.22 12.11
N LEU A 149 15.76 0.60 11.00
CA LEU A 149 14.56 -0.09 10.50
C LEU A 149 14.90 -1.54 10.13
N ALA A 150 16.07 -1.76 9.51
CA ALA A 150 16.58 -3.09 9.21
C ALA A 150 16.59 -4.01 10.43
N GLY A 151 17.12 -3.55 11.57
CA GLY A 151 17.21 -4.35 12.79
C GLY A 151 15.86 -4.59 13.46
N LYS A 152 14.94 -3.62 13.40
CA LYS A 152 13.56 -3.82 13.86
C LYS A 152 12.84 -4.87 13.02
N VAL A 153 12.93 -4.77 11.70
CA VAL A 153 12.26 -5.70 10.77
C VAL A 153 12.89 -7.08 10.83
N ALA A 154 14.21 -7.21 10.90
CA ALA A 154 14.89 -8.50 10.99
C ALA A 154 14.42 -9.35 12.19
N ARG A 155 14.12 -8.70 13.32
CA ARG A 155 13.58 -9.38 14.52
C ARG A 155 12.21 -10.01 14.29
N VAL A 156 11.37 -9.39 13.46
CA VAL A 156 9.97 -9.79 13.26
C VAL A 156 9.66 -10.33 11.87
N ALA A 157 10.64 -10.41 10.95
CA ALA A 157 10.41 -10.75 9.55
C ALA A 157 9.75 -12.13 9.37
N ARG A 158 10.28 -13.15 10.04
CA ARG A 158 9.70 -14.51 10.04
C ARG A 158 8.29 -14.52 10.62
N ASP A 159 8.04 -13.70 11.62
CA ASP A 159 6.72 -13.54 12.22
C ASP A 159 5.74 -12.86 11.28
N LEU A 160 6.14 -11.81 10.58
CA LEU A 160 5.33 -11.11 9.60
C LEU A 160 4.89 -12.02 8.45
N GLU A 161 5.80 -12.88 7.95
CA GLU A 161 5.48 -13.87 6.91
C GLU A 161 4.39 -14.85 7.35
N TRP A 162 4.35 -15.20 8.64
CA TRP A 162 3.30 -16.05 9.19
C TRP A 162 2.02 -15.27 9.51
N LEU A 163 2.17 -14.13 10.18
CA LEU A 163 1.10 -13.30 10.76
C LEU A 163 0.23 -12.69 9.69
N VAL A 164 0.81 -11.99 8.71
CA VAL A 164 0.05 -11.21 7.73
C VAL A 164 -0.96 -12.05 6.95
N PRO A 165 -0.61 -13.18 6.31
CA PRO A 165 -1.60 -13.97 5.57
C PRO A 165 -2.68 -14.57 6.46
N ARG A 166 -2.46 -14.75 7.77
CA ARG A 166 -3.44 -15.32 8.71
C ARG A 166 -4.32 -14.24 9.32
N ALA A 167 -3.75 -13.08 9.64
CA ALA A 167 -4.49 -11.91 10.04
C ALA A 167 -5.44 -11.47 8.92
N LEU A 168 -5.01 -11.52 7.66
CA LEU A 168 -5.86 -11.23 6.50
C LEU A 168 -7.01 -12.25 6.30
N GLU A 169 -7.01 -13.41 6.95
CA GLU A 169 -8.20 -14.28 6.96
C GLU A 169 -9.35 -13.69 7.80
N ILE A 170 -9.03 -12.75 8.68
CA ILE A 170 -9.99 -12.08 9.55
C ILE A 170 -10.57 -10.89 8.79
N GLU A 171 -11.89 -10.88 8.63
CA GLU A 171 -12.59 -9.81 7.92
C GLU A 171 -12.35 -8.46 8.60
N GLY A 172 -12.05 -7.43 7.79
CA GLY A 172 -11.71 -6.10 8.27
C GLY A 172 -10.26 -5.89 8.74
N THR A 173 -9.40 -6.91 8.69
CA THR A 173 -7.94 -6.70 8.87
C THR A 173 -7.39 -5.83 7.76
N GLU A 174 -6.52 -4.89 8.10
CA GLU A 174 -5.85 -4.01 7.16
C GLU A 174 -4.32 -4.09 7.31
N LEU A 175 -3.63 -4.20 6.17
CA LEU A 175 -2.19 -4.04 6.07
C LEU A 175 -1.89 -2.67 5.47
N TRP A 176 -1.17 -1.85 6.22
CA TRP A 176 -0.73 -0.53 5.81
C TRP A 176 0.78 -0.51 5.67
N ILE A 177 1.29 0.08 4.59
CA ILE A 177 2.73 0.24 4.33
C ILE A 177 2.98 1.66 3.82
N HIS A 178 3.91 2.36 4.47
CA HIS A 178 4.26 3.76 4.18
C HIS A 178 3.05 4.70 4.09
N GLY A 179 2.02 4.44 4.90
CA GLY A 179 0.78 5.24 4.96
C GLY A 179 -0.28 4.89 3.91
N PHE A 180 -0.05 3.90 3.04
CA PHE A 180 -1.04 3.38 2.10
C PHE A 180 -1.63 2.05 2.60
N ARG A 181 -2.92 1.83 2.39
CA ARG A 181 -3.57 0.54 2.67
C ARG A 181 -3.35 -0.42 1.50
N MET A 182 -2.46 -1.38 1.67
CA MET A 182 -2.03 -2.29 0.61
C MET A 182 -2.89 -3.56 0.50
N ALA A 183 -3.47 -4.02 1.61
CA ALA A 183 -4.35 -5.20 1.60
C ALA A 183 -5.44 -5.08 2.66
N ARG A 184 -6.63 -5.62 2.36
CA ARG A 184 -7.75 -5.68 3.31
C ARG A 184 -8.50 -7.01 3.23
N GLY A 185 -8.53 -7.71 4.37
CA GLY A 185 -9.28 -8.95 4.55
C GLY A 185 -8.89 -10.07 3.58
N ARG A 186 -9.77 -11.06 3.46
CA ARG A 186 -9.44 -12.37 2.86
C ARG A 186 -9.09 -12.30 1.39
N ARG A 187 -9.69 -11.36 0.65
CA ARG A 187 -9.50 -11.21 -0.80
C ARG A 187 -8.06 -10.85 -1.17
N ASP A 188 -7.35 -10.18 -0.28
CA ASP A 188 -5.99 -9.68 -0.54
C ASP A 188 -4.92 -10.52 0.18
N ARG A 189 -5.32 -11.67 0.78
CA ARG A 189 -4.44 -12.56 1.55
C ARG A 189 -3.18 -12.98 0.78
N ALA A 190 -3.35 -13.35 -0.50
CA ALA A 190 -2.23 -13.76 -1.35
C ALA A 190 -1.24 -12.61 -1.58
N LEU A 191 -1.75 -11.37 -1.70
CA LEU A 191 -0.95 -10.17 -1.93
C LEU A 191 -0.17 -9.75 -0.68
N GLY A 192 -0.73 -9.99 0.51
CA GLY A 192 -0.11 -9.63 1.78
C GLY A 192 1.34 -10.11 1.91
N ARG A 193 1.65 -11.33 1.45
CA ARG A 193 3.03 -11.86 1.49
C ARG A 193 3.97 -11.08 0.57
N HIS A 194 3.52 -10.72 -0.63
CA HIS A 194 4.34 -9.96 -1.58
C HIS A 194 4.64 -8.55 -1.07
N PHE A 195 3.67 -7.91 -0.42
CA PHE A 195 3.88 -6.61 0.19
C PHE A 195 4.82 -6.67 1.41
N VAL A 196 4.74 -7.73 2.21
CA VAL A 196 5.70 -7.97 3.30
C VAL A 196 7.11 -8.19 2.75
N ASP A 197 7.30 -9.03 1.73
CA ASP A 197 8.62 -9.22 1.09
C ASP A 197 9.18 -7.91 0.54
N ALA A 198 8.33 -7.14 -0.15
CA ALA A 198 8.70 -5.82 -0.67
C ALA A 198 9.16 -4.88 0.47
N PHE A 199 8.43 -4.84 1.58
CA PHE A 199 8.77 -4.02 2.73
C PHE A 199 10.03 -4.49 3.46
N VAL A 200 10.24 -5.81 3.61
CA VAL A 200 11.45 -6.36 4.23
C VAL A 200 12.69 -5.98 3.41
N ARG A 201 12.60 -6.04 2.07
CA ARG A 201 13.68 -5.60 1.18
C ARG A 201 13.95 -4.10 1.30
N TYR A 202 12.90 -3.29 1.37
CA TYR A 202 13.04 -1.87 1.66
C TYR A 202 13.73 -1.63 3.00
N ALA A 203 13.27 -2.29 4.06
CA ALA A 203 13.83 -2.13 5.40
C ALA A 203 15.32 -2.51 5.46
N ALA A 204 15.73 -3.53 4.70
CA ALA A 204 17.12 -3.96 4.62
C ALA A 204 18.06 -2.90 4.03
N THR A 205 17.57 -1.94 3.24
CA THR A 205 18.38 -0.82 2.73
C THR A 205 18.46 0.36 3.71
N ARG A 206 17.72 0.31 4.83
CA ARG A 206 17.64 1.36 5.85
C ARG A 206 18.43 0.98 7.11
N THR A 207 19.75 0.94 6.96
CA THR A 207 20.72 0.56 8.00
C THR A 207 21.36 1.74 8.71
N GLU A 208 20.70 2.91 8.77
CA GLU A 208 21.29 4.08 9.42
C GLU A 208 21.63 3.77 10.89
N PRO A 209 22.88 3.95 11.32
CA PRO A 209 23.30 3.70 12.68
C PRO A 209 22.58 4.67 13.60
N SER A 210 22.20 4.19 14.78
CA SER A 210 21.70 5.01 15.88
C SER A 210 22.67 6.16 16.13
N GLY A 211 22.37 7.35 15.59
CA GLY A 211 23.10 8.57 15.90
C GLY A 211 23.04 8.78 17.41
N ARG A 212 24.21 8.95 18.02
CA ARG A 212 24.37 9.41 19.40
C ARG A 212 23.41 10.58 19.69
N PRO A 213 22.88 10.72 20.91
CA PRO A 213 22.29 11.98 21.32
C PRO A 213 23.34 13.09 21.10
N ALA A 214 22.92 14.19 20.47
CA ALA A 214 23.75 15.39 20.39
C ALA A 214 24.06 15.89 21.82
N PRO A 215 25.28 16.40 22.07
CA PRO A 215 25.67 16.93 23.38
C PRO A 215 24.82 18.14 23.80
#